data_AF-A0AAJ1C0R3-F1
#
_entry.id   AF-A0AAJ1C0R3-F1
#
_cell.length_a   1.000
_cell.length_b   1.000
_cell.length_c   1.000
_cell.angle_alpha   90.00
_cell.angle_beta   90.00
_cell.angle_gamma   90.00
#
_symmetry.space_group_name_H-M   'P 1'
#
loop_
_entity.id
_entity.type
_entity.pdbx_description
1 polymer ?
#
loop_
_entity_poly.entity_id
_entity_poly.type
_entity_poly.pdbx_seq_one_letter_code
_entity_poly.pdbx_strand_id
1 'polypeptide(L)' 'MARDFGPCGITINIVQPGPIDADANPENGPMKDLMHSFMAIKRHRRPEEAAEMATWLLRARRPAS' A
#
# COMPACT_ATOMS: atom_id res chain seq x y z
N MET A 1 12.15 -15.04 -4.08
CA MET A 1 10.81 -14.84 -4.68
C MET A 1 10.87 -14.12 -6.02
N ALA A 2 11.08 -12.80 -6.10
CA ALA A 2 11.02 -12.10 -7.41
C ALA A 2 11.99 -12.68 -8.48
N ARG A 3 13.22 -13.05 -8.08
CA ARG A 3 14.21 -13.70 -8.97
C ARG A 3 13.74 -15.06 -9.48
N ASP A 4 13.03 -15.82 -8.65
CA ASP A 4 12.67 -17.22 -8.93
C ASP A 4 11.52 -17.31 -9.94
N PHE A 5 10.64 -16.31 -9.99
CA PHE A 5 9.48 -16.28 -10.88
C PHE A 5 9.67 -15.39 -12.13
N GLY A 6 10.85 -14.79 -12.29
CA GLY A 6 11.22 -14.03 -13.49
C GLY A 6 11.03 -14.81 -14.79
N PRO A 7 11.49 -16.08 -14.91
CA PRO A 7 11.30 -16.90 -16.10
C PRO A 7 9.83 -17.18 -16.46
N CYS A 8 8.92 -17.18 -15.48
CA CYS A 8 7.48 -17.31 -15.70
C CYS A 8 6.82 -16.00 -16.13
N GLY A 9 7.60 -14.92 -16.21
CA GLY A 9 7.06 -13.58 -16.42
C GLY A 9 6.10 -13.17 -15.30
N ILE A 10 6.40 -13.47 -14.04
CA ILE A 10 5.59 -12.99 -12.90
C ILE A 10 6.40 -11.94 -12.15
N THR A 11 5.78 -10.80 -11.85
CA THR A 11 6.38 -9.76 -11.00
C THR A 11 5.91 -9.95 -9.56
N ILE A 12 6.83 -9.78 -8.61
CA ILE A 12 6.51 -9.78 -7.18
C ILE A 12 6.95 -8.46 -6.59
N ASN A 13 6.02 -7.78 -5.92
CA ASN A 13 6.23 -6.48 -5.29
C ASN A 13 5.59 -6.49 -3.90
N ILE A 14 6.07 -5.63 -3.01
CA ILE A 14 5.48 -5.41 -1.68
C ILE A 14 4.95 -3.98 -1.62
N VAL A 15 3.70 -3.81 -1.24
CA VAL A 15 3.13 -2.50 -0.89
C VAL A 15 3.25 -2.35 0.62
N GLN A 16 3.98 -1.34 1.08
CA GLN A 16 4.19 -1.06 2.52
C GLN A 16 3.48 0.23 2.89
N PRO A 17 2.19 0.19 3.24
CA PRO A 17 1.48 1.38 3.60
C PRO A 17 1.88 1.89 5.00
N GLY A 18 1.85 3.22 5.18
CA GLY A 18 1.68 3.80 6.52
C GLY A 18 0.27 3.52 7.09
N PRO A 19 -0.10 4.10 8.24
CA PRO A 19 -1.38 3.83 8.89
C PRO A 19 -2.59 3.98 7.94
N ILE A 20 -3.44 2.95 7.89
CA ILE A 20 -4.68 2.90 7.09
C ILE A 20 -5.86 2.92 8.05
N ASP A 21 -6.89 3.70 7.75
CA ASP A 21 -8.17 3.72 8.47
C ASP A 21 -8.98 2.49 8.06
N ALA A 22 -9.02 1.51 8.95
CA ALA A 22 -9.75 0.25 8.78
C ALA A 22 -10.13 -0.28 10.17
N ASP A 23 -11.03 -1.26 10.25
CA ASP A 23 -11.49 -1.80 11.54
C ASP A 23 -10.34 -2.24 12.46
N ALA A 24 -9.27 -2.82 11.90
CA ALA A 24 -8.09 -3.25 12.65
C ALA A 24 -7.17 -2.10 13.10
N ASN A 25 -7.32 -0.91 12.50
CA ASN A 25 -6.54 0.28 12.82
C ASN A 25 -7.38 1.56 12.55
N PRO A 26 -8.38 1.85 13.39
CA PRO A 26 -9.30 2.95 13.15
C PRO A 26 -8.62 4.30 13.35
N GLU A 27 -8.92 5.29 12.50
CA GLU A 27 -8.29 6.61 12.55
C GLU A 27 -8.51 7.34 13.88
N ASN A 28 -9.64 7.08 14.53
CA ASN A 28 -9.98 7.66 15.83
C ASN A 28 -9.68 6.73 17.01
N GLY A 29 -8.82 5.73 16.78
CA GLY A 29 -8.35 4.82 17.82
C GLY A 29 -7.38 5.49 18.81
N PRO A 30 -7.10 4.83 19.96
CA PRO A 30 -6.29 5.39 21.04
C PRO A 30 -4.84 5.68 20.64
N MET A 31 -4.33 5.06 19.57
CA MET A 31 -2.96 5.25 19.10
C MET A 31 -2.81 6.36 18.03
N LYS A 32 -3.91 7.00 17.61
CA LYS A 32 -3.93 8.00 16.53
C LYS A 32 -2.83 9.05 16.67
N ASP A 33 -2.80 9.74 17.80
CA ASP A 33 -1.90 10.88 18.00
C ASP A 33 -0.44 10.43 18.01
N LEU A 34 -0.16 9.24 18.58
CA LEU A 34 1.18 8.66 18.53
C LEU A 34 1.58 8.32 17.09
N MET A 35 0.73 7.63 16.33
CA MET A 35 1.02 7.29 14.93
C MET A 35 1.24 8.54 14.07
N HIS A 36 0.37 9.54 14.22
CA HIS A 36 0.45 10.78 13.45
C HIS A 36 1.64 11.65 13.84
N SER A 37 2.20 11.49 15.05
CA SER A 37 3.41 12.21 15.47
C SER A 37 4.64 11.86 14.63
N PHE A 38 4.68 10.66 14.04
CA PHE A 38 5.76 10.20 13.17
C PHE A 38 5.51 10.51 11.68
N MET A 39 4.35 11.06 11.32
CA MET A 39 3.95 11.25 9.92
C MET A 39 4.11 12.69 9.46
N ALA A 40 4.65 12.87 8.25
CA ALA A 40 4.64 14.17 7.58
C ALA A 40 3.21 14.62 7.21
N ILE A 41 2.36 13.67 6.80
CA ILE A 41 0.94 13.91 6.51
C ILE A 41 0.13 13.30 7.66
N LYS A 42 -0.44 14.16 8.51
CA LYS A 42 -1.08 13.76 9.79
C LYS A 42 -2.51 13.25 9.62
N ARG A 43 -2.67 12.15 8.88
CA ARG A 43 -3.94 11.43 8.74
C ARG A 43 -3.70 9.96 8.47
N HIS A 44 -4.67 9.13 8.81
CA HIS A 44 -4.73 7.80 8.23
C HIS A 44 -5.04 7.90 6.75
N ARG A 45 -4.52 6.97 5.94
CA ARG A 45 -4.97 6.82 4.56
C ARG A 45 -6.21 5.95 4.50
N ARG A 46 -7.01 6.14 3.47
CA ARG A 46 -8.15 5.26 3.20
C ARG A 46 -7.68 3.98 2.51
N PRO A 47 -8.41 2.86 2.65
CA PRO A 47 -8.05 1.60 2.00
C PRO A 47 -7.86 1.72 0.48
N GLU A 48 -8.63 2.59 -0.18
CA GLU A 48 -8.57 2.77 -1.65
C GLU A 48 -7.23 3.32 -2.10
N GLU A 49 -6.57 4.17 -1.28
CA GLU A 49 -5.26 4.74 -1.61
C GLU A 49 -4.16 3.64 -1.65
N ALA A 50 -4.30 2.57 -0.84
CA ALA A 50 -3.41 1.42 -0.91
C ALA A 50 -3.73 0.52 -2.12
N ALA A 51 -5.02 0.33 -2.41
CA ALA A 51 -5.50 -0.44 -3.56
C ALA A 51 -5.10 0.20 -4.91
N GLU A 52 -5.05 1.52 -4.99
CA GLU A 52 -4.60 2.26 -6.17
C GLU A 52 -3.14 1.95 -6.53
N MET A 53 -2.25 1.90 -5.53
CA MET A 53 -0.84 1.51 -5.75
C MET A 53 -0.73 0.06 -6.24
N ALA A 54 -1.49 -0.87 -5.63
CA ALA A 54 -1.54 -2.25 -6.09
C ALA A 54 -2.07 -2.35 -7.53
N THR A 55 -3.12 -1.59 -7.85
CA THR A 55 -3.70 -1.52 -9.20
C THR A 55 -2.70 -0.99 -10.22
N TRP A 56 -1.90 0.02 -9.86
CA TRP A 56 -0.84 0.54 -10.71
C TRP A 56 0.21 -0.54 -11.02
N LEU A 57 0.66 -1.30 -10.01
CA LEU A 57 1.61 -2.41 -10.19
C LEU A 57 1.05 -3.52 -11.11
N LEU A 58 -0.25 -3.82 -11.02
CA LEU A 58 -0.91 -4.78 -11.91
C LEU A 58 -0.95 -4.30 -13.36
N ARG A 59 -1.11 -2.99 -13.58
CA ARG A 59 -1.20 -2.38 -14.91
C ARG A 59 0.15 -2.11 -15.56
N ALA A 60 1.22 -2.01 -14.78
CA ALA A 60 2.59 -1.73 -15.25
C ALA A 60 3.13 -2.74 -16.28
N ARG A 61 2.39 -3.83 -16.54
CA ARG A 61 2.73 -4.87 -17.52
C ARG A 61 1.89 -4.88 -18.80
N ARG A 62 0.94 -3.95 -19.00
CA ARG A 62 0.38 -3.77 -20.34
C ARG A 62 1.41 -3.01 -21.17
N PRO A 63 2.00 -3.60 -22.22
CA PRO A 63 2.70 -2.79 -23.21
C PRO A 63 1.71 -1.74 -23.74
N ALA A 64 2.16 -0.50 -23.86
CA ALA A 64 1.44 0.48 -24.65
C ALA A 64 1.28 -0.11 -26.05
N SER A 65 0.04 -0.37 -26.46
CA SER A 65 -0.32 -0.63 -27.85
C SER A 65 -0.26 0.66 -28.64
#